data_AF-A0A835UTI3-F1
#
_entry.id   AF-A0A835UTI3-F1
#
_cell.length_a   1.000
_cell.length_b   1.000
_cell.length_c   1.000
_cell.angle_alpha   90.00
_cell.angle_beta   90.00
_cell.angle_gamma   90.00
#
_symmetry.space_group_name_H-M   'P 1'
#
loop_
_entity.id
_entity.type
_entity.pdbx_description
1 polymer ?
#
loop_
_entity_poly.entity_id
_entity_poly.type
_entity_poly.pdbx_seq_one_letter_code
_entity_poly.pdbx_strand_id
1 'polypeptide(L)'
;MQNSSHQQFITSNGNGPIASRSASPLVEEIEADQIVVPEEKSWKNLFAFMGPGFLVSIAYIDPGNFETDLQSGAQYKYELLWIILVASIAALNIQSLAAKLGVVTGKHLAEHCRAEYSKAPNFVLWLLAELAVVACDIPEVIGTAFALNMLFSIPVWCGVLITGLSTLILLYLQQYGVRKLEFFIAFLVFTMAVCFFIELGYAKPRFSEVMKGLFIPKLNGNGSTGLAISLLGAMVMPHNLFLHSALVLSRRVSRSVHGIKEACRYYTLESAIALAFAFLINVSIISLSGAVCSSPHLNPEDKENCEDLDLNKASFLLKNVLGKWSSKLFAIALLASGQSSTITGTYAGQYVMQGFLDLRITPWKRNLLTRSLAIVPSLIVCDRWRFFRSRKAYNHRIDDLVI
;
A
#
# COMPACT_ATOMS: atom_id res chain seq x y z
N MET A 1 1.40 61.09 28.87
CA MET A 1 1.72 59.87 29.63
C MET A 1 1.32 58.70 28.73
N GLN A 2 2.14 57.87 28.10
CA GLN A 2 3.59 57.66 28.08
C GLN A 2 3.90 57.06 26.69
N ASN A 3 4.84 57.67 25.97
CA ASN A 3 5.28 57.32 24.61
C ASN A 3 6.45 56.34 24.68
N SER A 4 6.52 55.34 23.80
CA SER A 4 7.80 54.80 23.27
C SER A 4 7.49 53.93 22.05
N SER A 5 7.67 54.39 20.80
CA SER A 5 8.89 54.66 20.02
C SER A 5 9.68 53.39 19.65
N HIS A 6 9.49 52.99 18.39
CA HIS A 6 10.37 52.15 17.58
C HIS A 6 11.85 52.50 17.73
N GLN A 7 12.73 51.48 17.74
CA GLN A 7 14.12 51.62 17.32
C GLN A 7 14.60 50.35 16.61
N GLN A 8 15.00 50.51 15.34
CA GLN A 8 15.79 49.58 14.54
C GLN A 8 17.25 49.61 14.98
N PHE A 9 17.97 48.49 14.89
CA PHE A 9 19.43 48.49 14.79
C PHE A 9 19.92 47.47 13.76
N ILE A 10 20.84 47.92 12.90
CA ILE A 10 21.52 47.22 11.82
C ILE A 10 23.02 47.06 12.15
N THR A 11 23.61 45.96 11.66
CA THR A 11 25.04 45.61 11.40
C THR A 11 26.00 45.26 12.54
N SER A 12 26.65 44.08 12.39
CA SER A 12 28.12 43.95 12.40
C SER A 12 28.57 42.63 11.76
N ASN A 13 29.53 42.73 10.83
CA ASN A 13 30.29 41.62 10.21
C ASN A 13 31.46 41.23 11.13
N GLY A 14 31.73 39.93 11.31
CA GLY A 14 32.92 39.44 12.00
C GLY A 14 33.23 37.97 11.70
N ASN A 15 34.43 37.70 11.19
CA ASN A 15 34.95 36.41 10.70
C ASN A 15 35.24 35.36 11.81
N GLY A 16 34.78 34.11 11.60
CA GLY A 16 35.39 32.80 11.97
C GLY A 16 35.68 32.45 13.45
N PRO A 17 35.83 31.16 13.84
CA PRO A 17 36.20 30.02 13.00
C PRO A 17 35.25 28.80 13.05
N ILE A 18 35.51 27.91 12.10
CA ILE A 18 34.92 26.60 11.80
C ILE A 18 34.61 25.78 13.07
N ALA A 19 33.34 25.69 13.42
CA ALA A 19 32.83 24.73 14.40
C ALA A 19 32.12 23.58 13.68
N SER A 20 32.47 22.36 14.07
CA SER A 20 31.95 21.08 13.63
C SER A 20 30.45 21.10 13.30
N ARG A 21 30.11 20.72 12.06
CA ARG A 21 28.75 20.32 11.66
C ARG A 21 28.34 19.09 12.48
N SER A 22 27.85 19.33 13.70
CA SER A 22 26.98 18.38 14.39
C SER A 22 25.68 18.31 13.58
N ALA A 23 25.25 17.09 13.26
CA ALA A 23 24.07 16.86 12.46
C ALA A 23 22.83 17.38 13.21
N SER A 24 22.28 18.50 12.77
CA SER A 24 21.00 19.03 13.25
C SER A 24 19.89 17.98 13.10
N PRO A 25 18.95 17.89 14.05
CA PRO A 25 17.89 16.90 14.00
C PRO A 25 16.86 17.27 12.90
N LEU A 26 16.44 16.28 12.11
CA LEU A 26 15.31 16.38 11.16
C LEU A 26 13.97 16.76 11.84
N VAL A 27 13.93 16.84 13.17
CA VAL A 27 12.84 17.52 13.88
C VAL A 27 12.70 18.96 13.41
N GLU A 28 13.79 19.67 13.09
CA GLU A 28 13.75 21.03 12.50
C GLU A 28 13.25 21.03 11.04
N GLU A 29 13.57 20.00 10.23
CA GLU A 29 13.08 19.89 8.85
C GLU A 29 11.61 19.47 8.78
N ILE A 30 11.15 18.60 9.69
CA ILE A 30 9.73 18.27 9.87
C ILE A 30 8.99 19.47 10.48
N GLU A 31 9.61 20.23 11.39
CA GLU A 31 9.04 21.48 11.90
C GLU A 31 8.87 22.54 10.80
N ALA A 32 9.76 22.57 9.79
CA ALA A 32 9.68 23.53 8.68
C ALA A 32 8.54 23.25 7.68
N ASP A 33 8.18 21.97 7.47
CA ASP A 33 7.14 21.53 6.49
C ASP A 33 5.81 21.11 7.13
N GLN A 34 5.66 21.32 8.44
CA GLN A 34 4.47 20.96 9.18
C GLN A 34 3.26 21.82 8.79
N ILE A 35 2.18 21.15 8.35
CA ILE A 35 0.92 21.82 8.04
C ILE A 35 0.26 22.28 9.35
N VAL A 36 0.13 23.59 9.51
CA VAL A 36 -0.60 24.21 10.63
C VAL A 36 -2.09 24.07 10.38
N VAL A 37 -2.79 23.35 11.27
CA VAL A 37 -4.23 23.20 11.19
C VAL A 37 -4.91 24.42 11.84
N PRO A 38 -5.92 25.04 11.20
CA PRO A 38 -6.68 26.13 11.81
C PRO A 38 -7.40 25.70 13.09
N GLU A 39 -7.55 26.59 14.07
CA GLU A 39 -8.19 26.27 15.37
C GLU A 39 -9.74 26.21 15.32
N GLU A 40 -10.36 26.54 14.18
CA GLU A 40 -11.83 26.62 14.08
C GLU A 40 -12.49 25.30 13.68
N LYS A 41 -13.48 24.83 14.46
CA LYS A 41 -14.32 23.65 14.15
C LYS A 41 -15.08 23.84 12.83
N SER A 42 -14.47 23.40 11.74
CA SER A 42 -15.06 23.45 10.40
C SER A 42 -14.66 22.22 9.60
N TRP A 43 -15.45 21.89 8.56
CA TRP A 43 -15.11 20.89 7.55
C TRP A 43 -13.72 21.14 6.93
N LYS A 44 -13.26 22.40 6.95
CA LYS A 44 -11.91 22.80 6.56
C LYS A 44 -10.80 22.17 7.41
N ASN A 45 -11.04 21.93 8.70
CA ASN A 45 -10.09 21.23 9.57
C ASN A 45 -10.02 19.75 9.24
N LEU A 46 -11.16 19.14 8.91
CA LEU A 46 -11.20 17.74 8.48
C LEU A 46 -10.41 17.54 7.19
N PHE A 47 -10.51 18.46 6.21
CA PHE A 47 -9.67 18.47 5.01
C PHE A 47 -8.18 18.78 5.27
N ALA A 48 -7.84 19.50 6.35
CA ALA A 48 -6.45 19.77 6.72
C ALA A 48 -5.78 18.57 7.40
N PHE A 49 -6.55 17.79 8.16
CA PHE A 49 -6.09 16.51 8.74
C PHE A 49 -6.11 15.36 7.74
N MET A 50 -6.92 15.45 6.67
CA MET A 50 -7.00 14.43 5.61
C MET A 50 -5.66 14.28 4.86
N GLY A 51 -5.18 13.05 4.74
CA GLY A 51 -3.93 12.66 4.09
C GLY A 51 -3.34 11.37 4.67
N PRO A 52 -2.89 11.36 5.94
CA PRO A 52 -2.24 10.21 6.57
C PRO A 52 -3.07 8.93 6.55
N GLY A 53 -4.37 9.00 6.78
CA GLY A 53 -5.26 7.83 6.78
C GLY A 53 -5.42 7.22 5.38
N PHE A 54 -5.49 8.07 4.34
CA PHE A 54 -5.55 7.62 2.94
C PHE A 54 -4.22 7.03 2.46
N LEU A 55 -3.09 7.58 2.91
CA LEU A 55 -1.76 7.01 2.69
C LEU A 55 -1.67 5.57 3.25
N VAL A 56 -2.19 5.37 4.46
CA VAL A 56 -2.18 4.07 5.15
C VAL A 56 -3.15 3.08 4.50
N SER A 57 -4.29 3.54 3.97
CA SER A 57 -5.27 2.65 3.36
C SER A 57 -4.81 2.05 2.03
N ILE A 58 -3.88 2.68 1.31
CA ILE A 58 -3.32 2.16 0.05
C ILE A 58 -2.72 0.78 0.23
N ALA A 59 -2.05 0.56 1.36
CA ALA A 59 -1.38 -0.71 1.62
C ALA A 59 -2.40 -1.87 1.59
N TYR A 60 -3.66 -1.61 1.92
CA TYR A 60 -4.75 -2.60 1.87
C TYR A 60 -5.35 -2.83 0.47
N ILE A 61 -4.84 -2.11 -0.54
CA ILE A 61 -5.28 -2.11 -1.94
C ILE A 61 -4.05 -2.32 -2.85
N ASP A 62 -3.01 -2.99 -2.33
CA ASP A 62 -1.80 -3.31 -3.06
C ASP A 62 -1.99 -4.57 -3.94
N PRO A 63 -1.07 -4.87 -4.89
CA PRO A 63 -1.20 -6.04 -5.74
C PRO A 63 -1.16 -7.37 -4.97
N GLY A 64 -0.53 -7.40 -3.78
CA GLY A 64 -0.50 -8.57 -2.92
C GLY A 64 -1.89 -8.89 -2.36
N ASN A 65 -2.62 -7.89 -1.88
CA ASN A 65 -4.02 -8.06 -1.47
C ASN A 65 -4.90 -8.49 -2.65
N PHE A 66 -4.71 -7.89 -3.83
CA PHE A 66 -5.50 -8.23 -5.02
C PHE A 66 -5.39 -9.71 -5.38
N GLU A 67 -4.19 -10.29 -5.34
CA GLU A 67 -3.99 -11.70 -5.65
C GLU A 67 -4.78 -12.60 -4.69
N THR A 68 -4.68 -12.35 -3.39
CA THR A 68 -5.42 -13.13 -2.37
C THR A 68 -6.93 -12.92 -2.45
N ASP A 69 -7.38 -11.70 -2.75
CA ASP A 69 -8.79 -11.36 -2.94
C ASP A 69 -9.36 -12.06 -4.19
N LEU A 70 -8.66 -11.97 -5.32
CA LEU A 70 -9.06 -12.64 -6.55
C LEU A 70 -9.13 -14.16 -6.37
N GLN A 71 -8.13 -14.77 -5.74
CA GLN A 71 -8.09 -16.21 -5.48
C GLN A 71 -9.23 -16.66 -4.54
N SER A 72 -9.50 -15.89 -3.48
CA SER A 72 -10.59 -16.18 -2.54
C SER A 72 -11.98 -16.12 -3.20
N GLY A 73 -12.19 -15.14 -4.08
CA GLY A 73 -13.41 -15.04 -4.88
C GLY A 73 -13.54 -16.16 -5.90
N ALA A 74 -12.44 -16.56 -6.54
CA ALA A 74 -12.46 -17.61 -7.56
C ALA A 74 -12.84 -18.98 -6.98
N GLN A 75 -12.26 -19.35 -5.84
CA GLN A 75 -12.45 -20.67 -5.24
C GLN A 75 -13.69 -20.77 -4.34
N TYR A 76 -13.97 -19.73 -3.55
CA TYR A 76 -15.03 -19.75 -2.51
C TYR A 76 -16.12 -18.69 -2.71
N LYS A 77 -16.15 -18.03 -3.88
CA LYS A 77 -17.16 -17.06 -4.28
C LYS A 77 -17.30 -15.90 -3.27
N TYR A 78 -18.27 -15.98 -2.35
CA TYR A 78 -18.55 -14.95 -1.36
C TYR A 78 -18.39 -15.45 0.08
N GLU A 79 -18.00 -16.71 0.30
CA GLU A 79 -17.96 -17.30 1.64
C GLU A 79 -16.89 -16.67 2.55
N LEU A 80 -15.80 -16.13 1.98
CA LEU A 80 -14.67 -15.57 2.74
C LEU A 80 -14.81 -14.06 3.02
N LEU A 81 -15.88 -13.41 2.56
CA LEU A 81 -16.09 -11.97 2.73
C LEU A 81 -16.19 -11.54 4.21
N TRP A 82 -16.76 -12.37 5.09
CA TRP A 82 -16.83 -12.07 6.52
C TRP A 82 -15.44 -11.96 7.17
N ILE A 83 -14.44 -12.69 6.66
CA ILE A 83 -13.07 -12.67 7.19
C ILE A 83 -12.47 -11.30 6.93
N ILE A 84 -12.67 -10.75 5.74
CA ILE A 84 -12.19 -9.43 5.37
C ILE A 84 -12.90 -8.36 6.17
N LEU A 85 -14.20 -8.50 6.43
CA LEU A 85 -14.91 -7.58 7.34
C LEU A 85 -14.28 -7.58 8.74
N VAL A 86 -14.04 -8.75 9.32
CA VAL A 86 -13.40 -8.87 10.64
C VAL A 86 -11.96 -8.33 10.61
N ALA A 87 -11.20 -8.64 9.55
CA ALA A 87 -9.84 -8.16 9.34
C ALA A 87 -9.79 -6.64 9.23
N SER A 88 -10.69 -6.02 8.47
CA SER A 88 -10.80 -4.56 8.33
C SER A 88 -11.18 -3.87 9.64
N ILE A 89 -12.08 -4.47 10.43
CA ILE A 89 -12.41 -3.95 11.77
C ILE A 89 -11.20 -4.05 12.70
N ALA A 90 -10.50 -5.18 12.71
CA ALA A 90 -9.29 -5.36 13.50
C ALA A 90 -8.19 -4.37 13.07
N ALA A 91 -7.97 -4.22 11.77
CA ALA A 91 -7.05 -3.26 11.17
C ALA A 91 -7.39 -1.83 11.61
N LEU A 92 -8.65 -1.41 11.55
CA LEU A 92 -9.07 -0.09 12.02
C LEU A 92 -8.73 0.13 13.50
N ASN A 93 -8.96 -0.87 14.35
CA ASN A 93 -8.62 -0.77 15.77
C ASN A 93 -7.11 -0.63 15.99
N ILE A 94 -6.30 -1.48 15.37
CA ILE A 94 -4.84 -1.46 15.52
C ILE A 94 -4.26 -0.16 14.94
N GLN A 95 -4.73 0.27 13.78
CA GLN A 95 -4.31 1.52 13.13
C GLN A 95 -4.70 2.74 13.96
N SER A 96 -5.89 2.74 14.56
CA SER A 96 -6.31 3.82 15.47
C SER A 96 -5.42 3.90 16.72
N LEU A 97 -4.91 2.77 17.21
CA LEU A 97 -3.96 2.75 18.33
C LEU A 97 -2.58 3.29 17.89
N ALA A 98 -2.08 2.90 16.72
CA ALA A 98 -0.83 3.40 16.17
C ALA A 98 -0.88 4.93 15.95
N ALA A 99 -1.98 5.45 15.42
CA ALA A 99 -2.21 6.88 15.27
C ALA A 99 -2.24 7.61 16.63
N LYS A 100 -2.99 7.08 17.60
CA LYS A 100 -3.06 7.66 18.96
C LYS A 100 -1.69 7.69 19.64
N LEU A 101 -0.88 6.63 19.48
CA LEU A 101 0.47 6.59 20.01
C LEU A 101 1.31 7.75 19.46
N GLY A 102 1.32 7.95 18.14
CA GLY A 102 2.04 9.04 17.50
C GLY A 102 1.57 10.41 18.00
N VAL A 103 0.27 10.67 18.00
CA VAL A 103 -0.31 11.97 18.41
C VAL A 103 -0.04 12.30 19.87
N VAL A 104 -0.20 11.35 20.78
CA VAL A 104 -0.06 11.58 22.22
C VAL A 104 1.40 11.74 22.61
N THR A 105 2.28 10.86 22.11
CA THR A 105 3.68 10.82 22.54
C THR A 105 4.59 11.76 21.73
N GLY A 106 4.19 12.13 20.52
CA GLY A 106 5.03 12.89 19.59
C GLY A 106 6.19 12.09 18.99
N LYS A 107 6.20 10.76 19.17
CA LYS A 107 7.22 9.83 18.69
C LYS A 107 6.54 8.67 17.97
N HIS A 108 7.18 8.13 16.93
CA HIS A 108 6.61 7.02 16.17
C HIS A 108 6.94 5.67 16.81
N LEU A 109 6.21 4.62 16.43
CA LEU A 109 6.24 3.32 17.10
C LEU A 109 7.66 2.70 17.16
N ALA A 110 8.45 2.84 16.10
CA ALA A 110 9.81 2.31 16.05
C ALA A 110 10.76 2.98 17.08
N GLU A 111 10.57 4.27 17.36
CA GLU A 111 11.35 4.98 18.40
C GLU A 111 11.01 4.49 19.79
N HIS A 112 9.73 4.17 20.05
CA HIS A 112 9.29 3.56 21.30
C HIS A 112 9.86 2.17 21.48
N CYS A 113 9.83 1.33 20.43
CA CYS A 113 10.46 0.03 20.47
C CYS A 113 11.95 0.12 20.80
N ARG A 114 12.67 1.09 20.20
CA ARG A 114 14.09 1.31 20.52
C ARG A 114 14.32 1.79 21.94
N ALA A 115 13.43 2.61 22.50
CA ALA A 115 13.56 3.14 23.85
C ALA A 115 13.30 2.06 24.92
N GLU A 116 12.34 1.16 24.67
CA GLU A 116 11.93 0.13 25.63
C GLU A 116 12.75 -1.17 25.53
N TYR A 117 13.13 -1.60 24.32
CA TYR A 117 13.83 -2.86 24.12
C TYR A 117 15.36 -2.72 24.17
N SER A 118 16.03 -3.77 24.64
CA SER A 118 17.48 -3.86 24.57
C SER A 118 17.98 -4.03 23.12
N LYS A 119 19.29 -3.82 22.88
CA LYS A 119 19.86 -3.77 21.52
C LYS A 119 19.57 -5.00 20.65
N ALA A 120 19.56 -6.20 21.24
CA ALA A 120 19.35 -7.44 20.50
C ALA A 120 17.90 -7.62 20.00
N PRO A 121 16.85 -7.58 20.85
CA PRO A 121 15.46 -7.58 20.40
C PRO A 121 15.14 -6.44 19.44
N ASN A 122 15.68 -5.24 19.69
CA ASN A 122 15.50 -4.08 18.80
C ASN A 122 16.04 -4.36 17.38
N PHE A 123 17.22 -4.98 17.27
CA PHE A 123 17.79 -5.36 15.98
C PHE A 123 17.00 -6.46 15.27
N VAL A 124 16.49 -7.45 16.02
CA VAL A 124 15.64 -8.51 15.46
C VAL A 124 14.32 -7.93 14.93
N LEU A 125 13.69 -7.02 15.68
CA LEU A 125 12.48 -6.33 15.24
C LEU A 125 12.72 -5.48 13.99
N TRP A 126 13.86 -4.77 13.94
CA TRP A 126 14.26 -4.05 12.73
C TRP A 126 14.39 -4.99 11.53
N LEU A 127 15.08 -6.12 11.69
CA LEU A 127 15.28 -7.08 10.61
C LEU A 127 13.93 -7.64 10.11
N LEU A 128 13.03 -8.01 11.01
CA LEU A 128 11.68 -8.49 10.65
C LEU A 128 10.86 -7.41 9.93
N ALA A 129 10.94 -6.17 10.40
CA ALA A 129 10.24 -5.06 9.75
C ALA A 129 10.81 -4.77 8.35
N GLU A 130 12.13 -4.81 8.17
CA GLU A 130 12.77 -4.61 6.86
C GLU A 130 12.44 -5.76 5.90
N LEU A 131 12.46 -7.00 6.38
CA LEU A 131 12.03 -8.17 5.61
C LEU A 131 10.56 -8.06 5.21
N ALA A 132 9.68 -7.56 6.08
CA ALA A 132 8.28 -7.32 5.75
C ALA A 132 8.09 -6.24 4.69
N VAL A 133 8.90 -5.17 4.71
CA VAL A 133 8.89 -4.15 3.65
C VAL A 133 9.34 -4.77 2.32
N VAL A 134 10.44 -5.53 2.30
CA VAL A 134 10.94 -6.20 1.09
C VAL A 134 9.94 -7.25 0.57
N ALA A 135 9.25 -7.97 1.45
CA ALA A 135 8.24 -8.96 1.07
C ALA A 135 7.02 -8.31 0.41
N CYS A 136 6.56 -7.16 0.91
CA CYS A 136 5.49 -6.36 0.31
C CYS A 136 5.89 -5.82 -1.08
N ASP A 137 7.16 -5.49 -1.22
CA ASP A 137 7.74 -4.92 -2.44
C ASP A 137 7.68 -5.89 -3.64
N ILE A 138 7.70 -7.21 -3.40
CA ILE A 138 7.75 -8.25 -4.45
C ILE A 138 6.45 -8.28 -5.28
N PRO A 139 5.24 -8.46 -4.69
CA PRO A 139 3.98 -8.37 -5.43
C PRO A 139 3.83 -7.05 -6.19
N GLU A 140 4.37 -5.93 -5.68
CA GLU A 140 4.30 -4.64 -6.35
C GLU A 140 5.11 -4.58 -7.65
N VAL A 141 6.35 -5.11 -7.65
CA VAL A 141 7.17 -5.25 -8.86
C VAL A 141 6.43 -6.10 -9.89
N ILE A 142 5.93 -7.25 -9.44
CA ILE A 142 5.28 -8.24 -10.30
C ILE A 142 3.98 -7.68 -10.89
N GLY A 143 3.14 -7.06 -10.06
CA GLY A 143 1.89 -6.43 -10.47
C GLY A 143 2.12 -5.31 -11.48
N THR A 144 3.09 -4.44 -11.23
CA THR A 144 3.45 -3.36 -12.17
C THR A 144 4.00 -3.93 -13.49
N ALA A 145 4.84 -4.97 -13.43
CA ALA A 145 5.36 -5.61 -14.64
C ALA A 145 4.25 -6.28 -15.47
N PHE A 146 3.27 -6.90 -14.82
CA PHE A 146 2.09 -7.45 -15.51
C PHE A 146 1.20 -6.35 -16.10
N ALA A 147 0.98 -5.25 -15.38
CA ALA A 147 0.24 -4.10 -15.89
C ALA A 147 0.89 -3.52 -17.16
N LEU A 148 2.22 -3.36 -17.17
CA LEU A 148 2.98 -2.92 -18.35
C LEU A 148 2.89 -3.90 -19.51
N ASN A 149 2.96 -5.21 -19.23
CA ASN A 149 2.75 -6.24 -20.23
C ASN A 149 1.35 -6.17 -20.85
N MET A 150 0.32 -5.85 -20.07
CA MET A 150 -1.05 -5.74 -20.58
C MET A 150 -1.31 -4.46 -21.38
N LEU A 151 -0.77 -3.32 -20.93
CA LEU A 151 -0.98 -2.02 -21.56
C LEU A 151 -0.18 -1.85 -22.85
N PHE A 152 1.08 -2.25 -22.82
CA PHE A 152 2.05 -1.96 -23.88
C PHE A 152 2.60 -3.21 -24.57
N SER A 153 2.14 -4.41 -24.18
CA SER A 153 2.67 -5.70 -24.68
C SER A 153 4.19 -5.85 -24.45
N ILE A 154 4.71 -5.23 -23.39
CA ILE A 154 6.12 -5.29 -23.00
C ILE A 154 6.38 -6.61 -22.25
N PRO A 155 7.43 -7.38 -22.60
CA PRO A 155 7.77 -8.60 -21.87
C PRO A 155 7.95 -8.36 -20.37
N VAL A 156 7.46 -9.28 -19.53
CA VAL A 156 7.45 -9.15 -18.06
C VAL A 156 8.85 -8.84 -17.50
N TRP A 157 9.92 -9.44 -18.04
CA TRP A 157 11.29 -9.17 -17.60
C TRP A 157 11.72 -7.71 -17.87
N CYS A 158 11.34 -7.13 -19.01
CA CYS A 158 11.53 -5.71 -19.29
C CYS A 158 10.69 -4.88 -18.33
N GLY A 159 9.44 -5.31 -18.08
CA GLY A 159 8.54 -4.68 -17.11
C GLY A 159 9.20 -4.56 -15.74
N VAL A 160 9.77 -5.63 -15.21
CA VAL A 160 10.51 -5.66 -13.93
C VAL A 160 11.67 -4.66 -13.94
N LEU A 161 12.47 -4.59 -15.00
CA LEU A 161 13.56 -3.60 -15.09
C LEU A 161 13.02 -2.15 -15.14
N ILE A 162 11.93 -1.92 -15.85
CA ILE A 162 11.25 -0.62 -15.92
C ILE A 162 10.71 -0.21 -14.56
N THR A 163 10.24 -1.15 -13.72
CA THR A 163 9.80 -0.82 -12.35
C THR A 163 10.95 -0.25 -11.51
N GLY A 164 12.17 -0.75 -11.70
CA GLY A 164 13.37 -0.16 -11.08
C GLY A 164 13.53 1.31 -11.45
N LEU A 165 13.33 1.66 -12.72
CA LEU A 165 13.36 3.05 -13.19
C LEU A 165 12.17 3.88 -12.66
N SER A 166 10.95 3.32 -12.61
CA SER A 166 9.78 4.03 -12.10
C SER A 166 9.96 4.42 -10.63
N THR A 167 10.68 3.61 -9.84
CA THR A 167 10.98 3.95 -8.44
C THR A 167 11.89 5.17 -8.32
N LEU A 168 12.82 5.39 -9.26
CA LEU A 168 13.68 6.58 -9.31
C LEU A 168 12.87 7.84 -9.69
N ILE A 169 11.94 7.70 -10.64
CA ILE A 169 11.01 8.78 -11.02
C ILE A 169 10.12 9.16 -9.84
N LEU A 170 9.66 8.17 -9.08
CA LEU A 170 8.81 8.35 -7.92
C LEU A 170 9.56 8.99 -6.74
N LEU A 171 10.83 8.64 -6.52
CA LEU A 171 11.72 9.36 -5.59
C LEU A 171 11.91 10.82 -5.99
N TYR A 172 12.07 11.10 -7.29
CA TYR A 172 12.14 12.47 -7.79
C TYR A 172 10.83 13.21 -7.49
N LEU A 173 9.68 12.54 -7.64
CA LEU A 173 8.37 13.11 -7.32
C LEU A 173 8.18 13.38 -5.81
N GLN A 174 8.80 12.58 -4.93
CA GLN A 174 8.77 12.82 -3.48
C GLN A 174 9.40 14.16 -3.07
N GLN A 175 10.31 14.73 -3.87
CA GLN A 175 10.91 16.04 -3.60
C GLN A 175 9.92 17.21 -3.73
N TYR A 176 8.74 17.00 -4.30
CA TYR A 176 7.73 18.04 -4.53
C TYR A 176 6.81 18.32 -3.33
N GLY A 177 7.01 17.63 -2.20
CA GLY A 177 6.33 17.86 -0.93
C GLY A 177 5.14 16.92 -0.65
N VAL A 178 4.87 16.69 0.64
CA VAL A 178 3.90 15.69 1.14
C VAL A 178 2.48 15.92 0.61
N ARG A 179 2.04 17.18 0.50
CA ARG A 179 0.67 17.51 0.07
C ARG A 179 0.37 17.15 -1.38
N LYS A 180 1.34 17.31 -2.28
CA LYS A 180 1.18 16.94 -3.70
C LYS A 180 1.16 15.41 -3.86
N LEU A 181 1.95 14.72 -3.05
CA LEU A 181 1.98 13.28 -2.99
C LEU A 181 0.65 12.69 -2.50
N GLU A 182 0.06 13.25 -1.44
CA GLU A 182 -1.27 12.86 -0.93
C GLU A 182 -2.35 13.01 -2.01
N PHE A 183 -2.33 14.11 -2.77
CA PHE A 183 -3.26 14.33 -3.88
C PHE A 183 -3.05 13.33 -5.02
N PHE A 184 -1.80 13.07 -5.41
CA PHE A 184 -1.46 12.08 -6.42
C PHE A 184 -1.95 10.68 -6.03
N ILE A 185 -1.75 10.31 -4.78
CA ILE A 185 -2.23 9.07 -4.20
C ILE A 185 -3.76 8.97 -4.19
N ALA A 186 -4.45 10.03 -3.75
CA ALA A 186 -5.90 10.07 -3.77
C ALA A 186 -6.44 9.89 -5.20
N PHE A 187 -5.77 10.48 -6.19
CA PHE A 187 -6.07 10.27 -7.60
C PHE A 187 -5.87 8.80 -8.04
N LEU A 188 -4.79 8.13 -7.62
CA LEU A 188 -4.57 6.71 -7.92
C LEU A 188 -5.65 5.82 -7.27
N VAL A 189 -5.97 6.04 -6.00
CA VAL A 189 -7.02 5.29 -5.29
C VAL A 189 -8.39 5.51 -5.93
N PHE A 190 -8.72 6.75 -6.29
CA PHE A 190 -9.95 7.06 -7.01
C PHE A 190 -10.00 6.34 -8.37
N THR A 191 -8.91 6.31 -9.11
CA THR A 191 -8.81 5.58 -10.39
C THR A 191 -9.05 4.09 -10.20
N MET A 192 -8.46 3.46 -9.17
CA MET A 192 -8.68 2.05 -8.84
C MET A 192 -10.14 1.78 -8.50
N ALA A 193 -10.72 2.60 -7.61
CA ALA A 193 -12.11 2.48 -7.21
C ALA A 193 -13.05 2.55 -8.43
N VAL A 194 -12.89 3.55 -9.29
CA VAL A 194 -13.70 3.70 -10.50
C VAL A 194 -13.58 2.48 -11.40
N CYS A 195 -12.36 1.95 -11.62
CA CYS A 195 -12.16 0.75 -12.43
C CYS A 195 -12.93 -0.45 -11.88
N PHE A 196 -12.76 -0.76 -10.59
CA PHE A 196 -13.43 -1.93 -9.99
C PHE A 196 -14.94 -1.76 -9.84
N PHE A 197 -15.44 -0.55 -9.55
CA PHE A 197 -16.88 -0.30 -9.50
C PHE A 197 -17.54 -0.45 -10.89
N ILE A 198 -16.86 -0.02 -11.95
CA ILE A 198 -17.32 -0.24 -13.33
C ILE A 198 -17.38 -1.75 -13.62
N GLU A 199 -16.30 -2.49 -13.31
CA GLU A 199 -16.25 -3.94 -13.55
C GLU A 199 -17.28 -4.71 -12.72
N LEU A 200 -17.50 -4.32 -11.46
CA LEU A 200 -18.55 -4.87 -10.60
C LEU A 200 -19.95 -4.64 -11.21
N GLY A 201 -20.18 -3.45 -11.76
CA GLY A 201 -21.42 -3.11 -12.45
C GLY A 201 -21.68 -3.96 -13.69
N TYR A 202 -20.61 -4.34 -14.42
CA TYR A 202 -20.71 -5.27 -15.54
C TYR A 202 -20.92 -6.72 -15.11
N ALA A 203 -20.22 -7.19 -14.06
CA ALA A 203 -20.32 -8.54 -13.56
C ALA A 203 -21.68 -8.87 -12.92
N LYS A 204 -22.44 -7.85 -12.48
CA LYS A 204 -23.78 -7.96 -11.86
C LYS A 204 -23.86 -9.07 -10.80
N PRO A 205 -23.03 -9.02 -9.75
CA PRO A 205 -23.12 -10.00 -8.67
C PRO A 205 -24.48 -9.89 -7.97
N ARG A 206 -25.02 -11.03 -7.54
CA ARG A 206 -26.26 -11.07 -6.76
C ARG A 206 -26.00 -10.47 -5.37
N PHE A 207 -26.47 -9.24 -5.15
CA PHE A 207 -26.28 -8.50 -3.90
C PHE A 207 -26.72 -9.29 -2.65
N SER A 208 -27.79 -10.08 -2.75
CA SER A 208 -28.24 -10.94 -1.65
C SER A 208 -27.21 -11.99 -1.24
N GLU A 209 -26.46 -12.55 -2.19
CA GLU A 209 -25.43 -13.56 -1.90
C GLU A 209 -24.17 -12.91 -1.30
N VAL A 210 -23.78 -11.72 -1.80
CA VAL A 210 -22.66 -10.94 -1.24
C VAL A 210 -22.94 -10.56 0.21
N MET A 211 -24.13 -10.03 0.50
CA MET A 211 -24.53 -9.67 1.87
C MET A 211 -24.59 -10.89 2.79
N LYS A 212 -25.06 -12.04 2.28
CA LYS A 212 -25.02 -13.30 3.05
C LYS A 212 -23.58 -13.73 3.36
N GLY A 213 -22.69 -13.65 2.37
CA GLY A 213 -21.27 -13.96 2.56
C GLY A 213 -20.54 -13.01 3.53
N LEU A 214 -21.00 -11.76 3.62
CA LEU A 214 -20.42 -10.75 4.50
C LEU A 214 -20.75 -10.98 5.99
N PHE A 215 -21.97 -11.44 6.29
CA PHE A 215 -22.47 -11.54 7.66
C PHE A 215 -22.62 -12.98 8.18
N ILE A 216 -22.64 -13.98 7.30
CA ILE A 216 -22.82 -15.38 7.71
C ILE A 216 -21.47 -16.09 7.62
N PRO A 217 -20.81 -16.36 8.77
CA PRO A 217 -19.54 -17.06 8.77
C PRO A 217 -19.74 -18.50 8.30
N LYS A 218 -19.14 -18.83 7.16
CA LYS A 218 -19.08 -20.19 6.62
C LYS A 218 -17.64 -20.47 6.19
N LEU A 219 -17.17 -21.66 6.51
CA LEU A 219 -15.86 -22.19 6.12
C LEU A 219 -16.10 -23.61 5.64
N ASN A 220 -16.50 -23.75 4.38
CA ASN A 220 -16.75 -25.05 3.77
C ASN A 220 -15.54 -25.48 2.96
N GLY A 221 -15.09 -26.73 3.13
CA GLY A 221 -14.03 -27.34 2.31
C GLY A 221 -12.62 -27.27 2.92
N ASN A 222 -11.79 -28.23 2.51
CA ASN A 222 -10.49 -28.52 3.12
C ASN A 222 -9.40 -27.46 2.83
N GLY A 223 -9.62 -26.53 1.87
CA GLY A 223 -8.69 -25.44 1.55
C GLY A 223 -9.12 -24.05 2.06
N SER A 224 -10.35 -23.92 2.58
CA SER A 224 -10.93 -22.62 2.98
C SER A 224 -10.14 -21.94 4.10
N THR A 225 -9.62 -22.73 5.03
CA THR A 225 -8.79 -22.24 6.13
C THR A 225 -7.44 -21.70 5.65
N GLY A 226 -6.85 -22.30 4.61
CA GLY A 226 -5.59 -21.81 4.04
C GLY A 226 -5.74 -20.43 3.42
N LEU A 227 -6.78 -20.23 2.60
CA LEU A 227 -7.07 -18.93 2.03
C LEU A 227 -7.55 -17.91 3.07
N ALA A 228 -8.29 -18.34 4.10
CA ALA A 228 -8.66 -17.50 5.23
C ALA A 228 -7.42 -16.92 5.94
N ILE A 229 -6.41 -17.76 6.20
CA ILE A 229 -5.15 -17.34 6.80
C ILE A 229 -4.38 -16.41 5.85
N SER A 230 -4.37 -16.72 4.55
CA SER A 230 -3.73 -15.89 3.53
C SER A 230 -4.35 -14.49 3.45
N LEU A 231 -5.68 -14.39 3.42
CA LEU A 231 -6.42 -13.12 3.45
C LEU A 231 -6.13 -12.31 4.72
N LEU A 232 -6.12 -12.96 5.89
CA LEU A 232 -5.77 -12.28 7.14
C LEU A 232 -4.33 -11.78 7.14
N GLY A 233 -3.39 -12.57 6.62
CA GLY A 233 -1.98 -12.19 6.52
C GLY A 233 -1.75 -11.02 5.56
N ALA A 234 -2.43 -11.02 4.42
CA ALA A 234 -2.34 -9.95 3.43
C ALA A 234 -2.89 -8.62 3.98
N MET A 235 -4.00 -8.68 4.74
CA MET A 235 -4.62 -7.50 5.33
C MET A 235 -3.83 -6.89 6.50
N VAL A 236 -3.10 -7.69 7.28
CA VAL A 236 -2.37 -7.19 8.46
C VAL A 236 -0.91 -6.90 8.11
N MET A 237 -0.64 -5.68 7.66
CA MET A 237 0.71 -5.24 7.27
C MET A 237 1.45 -4.54 8.41
N PRO A 238 2.51 -5.14 8.99
CA PRO A 238 3.19 -4.57 10.16
C PRO A 238 3.90 -3.25 9.86
N HIS A 239 4.51 -3.13 8.67
CA HIS A 239 5.22 -1.92 8.25
C HIS A 239 4.28 -0.69 8.21
N ASN A 240 3.00 -0.92 7.96
CA ASN A 240 1.99 0.12 7.87
C ASN A 240 1.65 0.71 9.26
N LEU A 241 1.86 -0.04 10.35
CA LEU A 241 1.72 0.49 11.71
C LEU A 241 2.80 1.52 12.05
N PHE A 242 4.04 1.24 11.66
CA PHE A 242 5.14 2.17 11.82
C PHE A 242 4.91 3.42 10.97
N LEU A 243 4.49 3.24 9.71
CA LEU A 243 4.15 4.33 8.80
C LEU A 243 3.05 5.23 9.37
N HIS A 244 1.93 4.68 9.80
CA HIS A 244 0.81 5.47 10.30
C HIS A 244 1.19 6.27 11.56
N SER A 245 1.91 5.64 12.50
CA SER A 245 2.38 6.32 13.71
C SER A 245 3.35 7.48 13.43
N ALA A 246 4.05 7.45 12.29
CA ALA A 246 4.95 8.52 11.87
C ALA A 246 4.25 9.60 11.05
N LEU A 247 3.33 9.23 10.15
CA LEU A 247 2.61 10.19 9.30
C LEU A 247 1.72 11.15 10.09
N VAL A 248 1.15 10.70 11.22
CA VAL A 248 0.37 11.58 12.11
C VAL A 248 1.20 12.71 12.73
N LEU A 249 2.53 12.58 12.77
CA LEU A 249 3.46 13.62 13.25
C LEU A 249 3.73 14.72 12.21
N SER A 250 3.33 14.52 10.95
CA SER A 250 3.46 15.52 9.88
C SER A 250 2.53 16.73 10.06
N ARG A 251 1.50 16.62 10.91
CA ARG A 251 0.56 17.71 11.21
C ARG A 251 0.87 18.29 12.59
N ARG A 252 0.88 19.63 12.70
CA ARG A 252 1.01 20.31 14.00
C ARG A 252 -0.29 20.19 14.77
N VAL A 253 -0.26 19.45 15.88
CA VAL A 253 -1.37 19.33 16.83
C VAL A 253 -1.09 20.20 18.06
N SER A 254 -2.08 21.01 18.47
CA SER A 254 -2.01 21.74 19.74
C SER A 254 -1.80 20.76 20.89
N ARG A 255 -0.77 20.99 21.71
CA ARG A 255 -0.42 20.14 22.88
C ARG A 255 -1.40 20.26 24.06
N SER A 256 -2.52 20.97 23.88
CA SER A 256 -3.60 21.00 24.85
C SER A 256 -4.35 19.66 24.92
N VAL A 257 -4.92 19.32 26.08
CA VAL A 257 -5.73 18.10 26.25
C VAL A 257 -6.91 18.07 25.28
N HIS A 258 -7.52 19.23 25.01
CA HIS A 258 -8.60 19.35 24.03
C HIS A 258 -8.10 19.08 22.60
N GLY A 259 -6.99 19.69 22.20
CA GLY A 259 -6.39 19.53 20.86
C GLY A 259 -5.96 18.10 20.57
N ILE A 260 -5.34 17.41 21.53
CA ILE A 260 -4.95 16.00 21.39
C ILE A 260 -6.18 15.10 21.21
N LYS A 261 -7.22 15.31 22.02
CA LYS A 261 -8.46 14.51 21.95
C LYS A 261 -9.19 14.73 20.62
N GLU A 262 -9.19 15.96 20.13
CA GLU A 262 -9.77 16.33 18.84
C GLU A 262 -8.98 15.73 17.67
N ALA A 263 -7.65 15.85 17.67
CA ALA A 263 -6.79 15.23 16.66
C ALA A 263 -6.97 13.70 16.62
N CYS A 264 -7.02 13.03 17.78
CA CYS A 264 -7.26 11.60 17.84
C CYS A 264 -8.61 11.21 17.23
N ARG A 265 -9.66 12.02 17.42
CA ARG A 265 -10.98 11.78 16.81
C ARG A 265 -10.93 11.95 15.30
N TYR A 266 -10.28 13.01 14.81
CA TYR A 266 -10.14 13.26 13.37
C TYR A 266 -9.35 12.14 12.68
N TYR A 267 -8.20 11.73 13.23
CA TYR A 267 -7.42 10.63 12.65
C TYR A 267 -8.15 9.28 12.69
N THR A 268 -8.91 9.01 13.76
CA THR A 268 -9.73 7.79 13.83
C THR A 268 -10.82 7.81 12.76
N LEU A 269 -11.52 8.95 12.59
CA LEU A 269 -12.57 9.10 11.59
C LEU A 269 -12.02 9.02 10.16
N GLU A 270 -10.89 9.68 9.90
CA GLU A 270 -10.21 9.63 8.61
C GLU A 270 -9.78 8.21 8.26
N SER A 271 -9.12 7.51 9.20
CA SER A 271 -8.70 6.12 9.01
C SER A 271 -9.88 5.19 8.80
N ALA A 272 -11.00 5.42 9.50
CA ALA A 272 -12.23 4.65 9.31
C ALA A 272 -12.82 4.84 7.91
N ILE A 273 -12.87 6.08 7.41
CA ILE A 273 -13.34 6.37 6.05
C ILE A 273 -12.41 5.74 5.01
N ALA A 274 -11.10 5.93 5.15
CA ALA A 274 -10.11 5.42 4.22
C ALA A 274 -10.10 3.88 4.16
N LEU A 275 -10.12 3.20 5.31
CA LEU A 275 -10.21 1.74 5.39
C LEU A 275 -11.57 1.21 4.93
N ALA A 276 -12.66 1.97 5.10
CA ALA A 276 -13.96 1.59 4.54
C ALA A 276 -13.93 1.62 3.00
N PHE A 277 -13.28 2.61 2.38
CA PHE A 277 -13.07 2.62 0.93
C PHE A 277 -12.21 1.44 0.46
N ALA A 278 -11.10 1.14 1.15
CA ALA A 278 -10.27 -0.02 0.85
C ALA A 278 -11.07 -1.33 0.96
N PHE A 279 -11.85 -1.49 2.03
CA PHE A 279 -12.73 -2.63 2.23
C PHE A 279 -13.75 -2.79 1.09
N LEU A 280 -14.38 -1.70 0.63
CA LEU A 280 -15.31 -1.75 -0.50
C LEU A 280 -14.63 -2.19 -1.79
N ILE A 281 -13.38 -1.80 -2.01
CA ILE A 281 -12.60 -2.25 -3.18
C ILE A 281 -12.32 -3.75 -3.06
N ASN A 282 -11.85 -4.24 -1.91
CA ASN A 282 -11.56 -5.67 -1.70
C ASN A 282 -12.83 -6.54 -1.87
N VAL A 283 -13.96 -6.09 -1.33
CA VAL A 283 -15.27 -6.73 -1.54
C VAL A 283 -15.66 -6.73 -3.02
N SER A 284 -15.36 -5.65 -3.75
CA SER A 284 -15.65 -5.54 -5.19
C SER A 284 -14.79 -6.53 -6.00
N ILE A 285 -13.50 -6.67 -5.67
CA ILE A 285 -12.57 -7.60 -6.34
C ILE A 285 -12.99 -9.05 -6.14
N ILE A 286 -13.32 -9.43 -4.90
CA ILE A 286 -13.82 -10.78 -4.59
C ILE A 286 -15.14 -11.05 -5.28
N SER A 287 -16.03 -10.05 -5.25
CA SER A 287 -17.33 -10.19 -5.88
C SER A 287 -17.22 -10.35 -7.40
N LEU A 288 -16.29 -9.62 -8.02
CA LEU A 288 -15.97 -9.71 -9.43
C LEU A 288 -15.42 -11.11 -9.77
N SER A 289 -14.38 -11.56 -9.07
CA SER A 289 -13.77 -12.88 -9.30
C SER A 289 -14.78 -14.02 -9.09
N GLY A 290 -15.54 -13.96 -8.00
CA GLY A 290 -16.58 -14.96 -7.71
C GLY A 290 -17.72 -14.97 -8.73
N ALA A 291 -18.14 -13.81 -9.24
CA ALA A 291 -19.15 -13.73 -10.29
C ALA A 291 -18.63 -14.29 -11.63
N VAL A 292 -17.39 -13.97 -11.98
CA VAL A 292 -16.78 -14.42 -13.23
C VAL A 292 -16.52 -15.92 -13.21
N CYS A 293 -15.87 -16.45 -12.16
CA CYS A 293 -15.54 -17.88 -12.03
C CYS A 293 -16.75 -18.79 -11.74
N SER A 294 -17.86 -18.24 -11.21
CA SER A 294 -19.12 -18.99 -11.04
C SER A 294 -20.00 -19.00 -12.30
N SER A 295 -19.57 -18.37 -13.40
CA SER A 295 -20.38 -18.25 -14.61
C SER A 295 -20.52 -19.62 -15.32
N PRO A 296 -21.74 -20.05 -15.70
CA PRO A 296 -21.97 -21.35 -16.34
C PRO A 296 -21.42 -21.46 -17.76
N HIS A 297 -20.97 -20.35 -18.36
CA HIS A 297 -20.49 -20.28 -19.75
C HIS A 297 -18.94 -20.25 -19.87
N LEU A 298 -18.21 -20.63 -18.82
CA LEU A 298 -16.75 -20.68 -18.87
C LEU A 298 -16.24 -21.85 -19.71
N ASN A 299 -15.23 -21.58 -20.52
CA ASN A 299 -14.46 -22.63 -21.18
C ASN A 299 -13.74 -23.50 -20.12
N PRO A 300 -13.49 -24.79 -20.42
CA PRO A 300 -12.81 -25.68 -19.48
C PRO A 300 -11.41 -25.19 -19.07
N GLU A 301 -10.68 -24.51 -19.97
CA GLU A 301 -9.37 -23.90 -19.68
C GLU A 301 -9.48 -22.70 -18.71
N ASP A 302 -10.52 -21.86 -18.87
CA ASP A 302 -10.77 -20.74 -17.95
C ASP A 302 -11.22 -21.23 -16.57
N LYS A 303 -11.86 -22.40 -16.50
CA LYS A 303 -12.26 -23.05 -15.25
C LYS A 303 -11.06 -23.57 -14.46
N GLU A 304 -10.06 -24.14 -15.13
CA GLU A 304 -8.80 -24.57 -14.51
C GLU A 304 -8.01 -23.34 -14.01
N ASN A 305 -8.04 -22.23 -14.74
CA ASN A 305 -7.42 -20.97 -14.31
C ASN A 305 -8.05 -20.37 -13.03
N CYS A 306 -9.31 -20.71 -12.71
CA CYS A 306 -9.96 -20.27 -11.47
C CYS A 306 -9.49 -21.04 -10.22
N GLU A 307 -8.88 -22.23 -10.36
CA GLU A 307 -8.37 -23.00 -9.21
C GLU A 307 -7.09 -22.38 -8.64
N ASP A 308 -6.26 -21.76 -9.48
CA ASP A 308 -4.99 -21.14 -9.09
C ASP A 308 -4.86 -19.75 -9.74
N LEU A 309 -5.73 -18.83 -9.33
CA LEU A 309 -5.89 -17.55 -9.99
C LEU A 309 -4.78 -16.54 -9.60
N ASP A 310 -3.71 -16.48 -10.39
CA ASP A 310 -2.68 -15.44 -10.29
C ASP A 310 -3.12 -14.13 -10.96
N LEU A 311 -2.46 -13.01 -10.61
CA LEU A 311 -2.66 -11.69 -11.25
C LEU A 311 -2.64 -11.75 -12.79
N ASN A 312 -1.78 -12.60 -13.35
CA ASN A 312 -1.67 -12.79 -14.79
C ASN A 312 -2.91 -13.51 -15.36
N LYS A 313 -3.32 -14.63 -14.75
CA LYS A 313 -4.48 -15.41 -15.20
C LYS A 313 -5.77 -14.62 -15.03
N ALA A 314 -5.91 -13.86 -13.93
CA ALA A 314 -7.02 -12.95 -13.69
C ALA A 314 -7.22 -11.97 -14.85
N SER A 315 -6.14 -11.42 -15.40
CA SER A 315 -6.23 -10.50 -16.52
C SER A 315 -6.79 -11.12 -17.81
N PHE A 316 -6.40 -12.35 -18.11
CA PHE A 316 -6.86 -13.08 -19.29
C PHE A 316 -8.32 -13.51 -19.11
N LEU A 317 -8.67 -13.95 -17.91
CA LEU A 317 -10.01 -14.32 -17.54
C LEU A 317 -10.98 -13.13 -17.62
N LEU A 318 -10.59 -11.96 -17.09
CA LEU A 318 -11.35 -10.72 -17.25
C LEU A 318 -11.47 -10.32 -18.72
N LYS A 319 -10.40 -10.45 -19.51
CA LYS A 319 -10.43 -10.18 -20.96
C LYS A 319 -11.40 -11.08 -21.71
N ASN A 320 -11.44 -12.36 -21.38
CA ASN A 320 -12.27 -13.36 -22.05
C ASN A 320 -13.75 -13.20 -21.70
N VAL A 321 -14.07 -12.88 -20.43
CA VAL A 321 -15.45 -12.82 -19.96
C VAL A 321 -16.07 -11.42 -20.08
N LEU A 322 -15.33 -10.36 -19.75
CA LEU A 322 -15.82 -8.97 -19.75
C LEU A 322 -15.35 -8.17 -20.98
N GLY A 323 -14.47 -8.74 -21.79
CA GLY A 323 -13.97 -8.15 -23.03
C GLY A 323 -12.68 -7.34 -22.88
N LYS A 324 -12.16 -6.86 -24.03
CA LYS A 324 -10.86 -6.17 -24.12
C LYS A 324 -10.75 -4.89 -23.29
N TRP A 325 -11.87 -4.23 -22.99
CA TRP A 325 -11.90 -2.98 -22.21
C TRP A 325 -11.66 -3.22 -20.72
N SER A 326 -12.23 -4.28 -20.13
CA SER A 326 -12.01 -4.64 -18.72
C SER A 326 -10.54 -4.98 -18.45
N SER A 327 -9.91 -5.77 -19.32
CA SER A 327 -8.47 -6.06 -19.20
C SER A 327 -7.59 -4.79 -19.14
N LYS A 328 -7.93 -3.75 -19.90
CA LYS A 328 -7.20 -2.46 -19.83
C LYS A 328 -7.48 -1.70 -18.53
N LEU A 329 -8.73 -1.70 -18.05
CA LEU A 329 -9.08 -1.07 -16.78
C LEU A 329 -8.38 -1.75 -15.61
N PHE A 330 -8.37 -3.09 -15.58
CA PHE A 330 -7.62 -3.87 -14.60
C PHE A 330 -6.11 -3.56 -14.67
N ALA A 331 -5.52 -3.45 -15.87
CA ALA A 331 -4.11 -3.05 -16.01
C ALA A 331 -3.83 -1.68 -15.40
N ILE A 332 -4.71 -0.69 -15.64
CA ILE A 332 -4.56 0.66 -15.11
C ILE A 332 -4.69 0.65 -13.58
N ALA A 333 -5.66 -0.09 -13.04
CA ALA A 333 -5.84 -0.25 -11.60
C ALA A 333 -4.62 -0.93 -10.95
N LEU A 334 -4.09 -1.99 -11.55
CA LEU A 334 -2.92 -2.71 -11.07
C LEU A 334 -1.65 -1.84 -11.13
N LEU A 335 -1.50 -1.03 -12.18
CA LEU A 335 -0.41 -0.06 -12.27
C LEU A 335 -0.51 1.00 -11.17
N ALA A 336 -1.71 1.57 -10.96
CA ALA A 336 -1.97 2.56 -9.93
C ALA A 336 -1.70 2.00 -8.52
N SER A 337 -2.15 0.78 -8.26
CA SER A 337 -1.88 0.03 -7.02
C SER A 337 -0.38 -0.14 -6.78
N GLY A 338 0.35 -0.71 -7.74
CA GLY A 338 1.80 -0.94 -7.61
C GLY A 338 2.62 0.35 -7.40
N GLN A 339 2.27 1.42 -8.12
CA GLN A 339 2.94 2.72 -7.93
C GLN A 339 2.63 3.34 -6.56
N SER A 340 1.38 3.30 -6.11
CA SER A 340 0.98 3.86 -4.81
C SER A 340 1.60 3.10 -3.64
N SER A 341 1.65 1.77 -3.70
CA SER A 341 2.26 0.93 -2.66
C SER A 341 3.78 1.10 -2.56
N THR A 342 4.46 1.32 -3.70
CA THR A 342 5.90 1.65 -3.72
C THR A 342 6.19 2.91 -2.89
N ILE A 343 5.33 3.92 -2.97
CA ILE A 343 5.48 5.15 -2.17
C ILE A 343 5.43 4.79 -0.68
N THR A 344 4.40 4.06 -0.25
CA THR A 344 4.21 3.72 1.16
C THR A 344 5.31 2.81 1.70
N GLY A 345 5.78 1.84 0.92
CA GLY A 345 6.89 0.95 1.30
C GLY A 345 8.19 1.73 1.56
N THR A 346 8.50 2.72 0.71
CA THR A 346 9.69 3.56 0.91
C THR A 346 9.63 4.41 2.18
N TYR A 347 8.48 5.02 2.49
CA TYR A 347 8.30 5.77 3.73
C TYR A 347 8.33 4.86 4.96
N ALA A 348 7.60 3.73 4.90
CA ALA A 348 7.54 2.77 6.00
C ALA A 348 8.94 2.27 6.34
N GLY A 349 9.72 1.89 5.32
CA GLY A 349 11.12 1.59 5.46
C GLY A 349 11.84 2.74 6.17
N GLN A 350 11.83 3.96 5.60
CA GLN A 350 12.53 5.13 6.14
C GLN A 350 12.32 5.29 7.65
N TYR A 351 11.07 5.30 8.10
CA TYR A 351 10.73 5.40 9.52
C TYR A 351 11.17 4.19 10.36
N VAL A 352 11.11 2.97 9.82
CA VAL A 352 11.60 1.76 10.50
C VAL A 352 13.11 1.87 10.76
N MET A 353 13.94 2.16 9.76
CA MET A 353 15.40 2.23 9.97
C MET A 353 15.83 3.40 10.83
N GLN A 354 15.21 4.57 10.65
CA GLN A 354 15.50 5.73 11.49
C GLN A 354 15.06 5.49 12.93
N GLY A 355 13.87 4.91 13.16
CA GLY A 355 13.39 4.63 14.51
C GLY A 355 14.18 3.54 15.23
N PHE A 356 14.41 2.40 14.59
CA PHE A 356 15.09 1.27 15.22
C PHE A 356 16.61 1.49 15.32
N LEU A 357 17.26 1.94 14.24
CA LEU A 357 18.73 2.02 14.16
C LEU A 357 19.29 3.44 14.28
N ASP A 358 18.48 4.49 14.17
CA ASP A 358 18.94 5.90 14.12
C ASP A 358 20.00 6.12 13.03
N LEU A 359 19.87 5.34 11.95
CA LEU A 359 20.70 5.44 10.76
C LEU A 359 19.99 6.30 9.73
N ARG A 360 20.55 7.47 9.45
CA ARG A 360 20.08 8.38 8.42
C ARG A 360 20.79 8.09 7.10
N ILE A 361 20.20 7.19 6.31
CA ILE A 361 20.62 6.97 4.92
C ILE A 361 19.81 7.89 4.01
N THR A 362 20.46 8.38 2.94
CA THR A 362 19.79 9.16 1.91
C THR A 362 18.65 8.34 1.27
N PRO A 363 17.43 8.91 1.13
CA PRO A 363 16.24 8.20 0.62
C PRO A 363 16.48 7.38 -0.66
N TRP A 364 17.20 7.95 -1.62
CA TRP A 364 17.46 7.30 -2.91
C TRP A 364 18.35 6.06 -2.79
N LYS A 365 19.40 6.10 -1.96
CA LYS A 365 20.31 4.96 -1.77
C LYS A 365 19.56 3.79 -1.13
N ARG A 366 18.69 4.10 -0.17
CA ARG A 366 17.90 3.09 0.50
C ARG A 366 16.89 2.46 -0.46
N ASN A 367 16.11 3.28 -1.15
CA ASN A 367 15.09 2.76 -2.05
C ASN A 367 15.73 1.90 -3.15
N LEU A 368 16.90 2.31 -3.68
CA LEU A 368 17.65 1.49 -4.62
C LEU A 368 18.06 0.14 -3.99
N LEU A 369 18.49 0.12 -2.73
CA LEU A 369 18.84 -1.11 -2.01
C LEU A 369 17.62 -2.01 -1.82
N THR A 370 16.52 -1.50 -1.26
CA THR A 370 15.30 -2.28 -1.00
C THR A 370 14.71 -2.81 -2.31
N ARG A 371 14.68 -1.99 -3.36
CA ARG A 371 14.21 -2.43 -4.68
C ARG A 371 15.16 -3.41 -5.34
N SER A 372 16.47 -3.27 -5.19
CA SER A 372 17.40 -4.29 -5.69
C SER A 372 17.16 -5.64 -5.00
N LEU A 373 16.91 -5.62 -3.70
CA LEU A 373 16.58 -6.82 -2.92
C LEU A 373 15.24 -7.45 -3.31
N ALA A 374 14.27 -6.67 -3.79
CA ALA A 374 12.99 -7.18 -4.29
C ALA A 374 13.04 -7.63 -5.77
N ILE A 375 13.80 -6.92 -6.60
CA ILE A 375 13.97 -7.20 -8.04
C ILE A 375 14.74 -8.51 -8.24
N VAL A 376 15.78 -8.79 -7.45
CA VAL A 376 16.59 -10.00 -7.61
C VAL A 376 15.76 -11.29 -7.48
N PRO A 377 14.98 -11.52 -6.41
CA PRO A 377 14.05 -12.65 -6.31
C PRO A 377 13.04 -12.66 -7.45
N SER A 378 12.47 -11.50 -7.81
CA SER A 378 11.47 -11.38 -8.87
C SER A 378 12.02 -11.80 -10.24
N LEU A 379 13.27 -11.42 -10.55
CA LEU A 379 13.97 -11.82 -11.78
C LEU A 379 14.28 -13.31 -11.79
N ILE A 380 14.69 -13.90 -10.66
CA ILE A 380 14.94 -15.34 -10.55
C ILE A 380 13.65 -16.14 -10.81
N VAL A 381 12.52 -15.69 -10.25
CA VAL A 381 11.20 -16.29 -10.50
C VAL A 381 10.81 -16.13 -11.97
N CYS A 382 10.98 -14.94 -12.54
CA CYS A 382 10.68 -14.68 -13.95
C CYS A 382 11.56 -15.48 -14.92
N ASP A 383 12.84 -15.67 -14.61
CA ASP A 383 13.76 -16.44 -15.44
C ASP A 383 13.45 -17.94 -15.37
N ARG A 384 13.13 -18.45 -14.17
CA ARG A 384 12.59 -19.81 -14.01
C ARG A 384 11.29 -19.98 -14.79
N TRP A 385 10.41 -18.99 -14.78
CA TRP A 385 9.18 -19.01 -15.56
C TRP A 385 9.44 -19.00 -17.07
N ARG A 386 10.41 -18.22 -17.54
CA ARG A 386 10.88 -18.21 -18.94
C ARG A 386 11.44 -19.57 -19.37
N PHE A 387 12.19 -20.22 -18.49
CA PHE A 387 12.71 -21.57 -18.72
C PHE A 387 11.57 -22.58 -18.89
N PHE A 388 10.55 -22.53 -18.03
CA PHE A 388 9.36 -23.40 -18.14
C PHE A 388 8.52 -23.09 -19.39
N ARG A 389 8.31 -21.82 -19.73
CA ARG A 389 7.54 -21.42 -20.94
C ARG A 389 8.28 -21.81 -22.22
N SER A 390 9.61 -21.67 -22.26
CA SER A 390 10.41 -22.14 -23.40
C SER A 390 10.33 -23.66 -23.54
N ARG A 391 10.26 -24.41 -22.43
CA ARG A 391 10.12 -25.87 -22.44
C ARG A 391 8.73 -26.32 -22.91
N LYS A 392 7.64 -25.67 -22.45
CA LYS A 392 6.28 -25.93 -22.98
C LYS A 392 6.15 -25.57 -24.46
N ALA A 393 6.71 -24.44 -24.89
CA ALA A 393 6.70 -24.03 -26.30
C ALA A 393 7.64 -24.87 -27.20
N TYR A 394 8.59 -25.59 -26.61
CA TYR A 394 9.44 -26.56 -27.30
C TYR A 394 8.73 -27.91 -27.44
N ASN A 395 8.06 -28.38 -26.39
CA ASN A 395 7.26 -29.62 -26.44
C ASN A 395 6.09 -29.50 -27.42
N HIS A 396 5.35 -28.39 -27.40
CA HIS A 396 4.25 -28.18 -28.37
C HIS A 396 4.74 -28.18 -29.84
N ARG A 397 5.98 -27.70 -30.08
CA ARG A 397 6.59 -27.71 -31.41
C ARG A 397 7.06 -29.10 -31.85
N ILE A 398 7.39 -29.98 -30.90
CA ILE A 398 7.71 -31.38 -31.18
C ILE A 398 6.43 -32.15 -31.49
N ASP A 399 5.33 -31.88 -30.77
CA ASP A 399 4.04 -32.53 -31.04
C ASP A 399 3.49 -32.15 -32.43
N ASP A 400 3.70 -30.91 -32.89
CA ASP A 400 3.35 -30.45 -34.25
C ASP A 400 4.30 -30.98 -35.36
N LEU A 401 5.48 -31.52 -34.99
CA LEU A 401 6.46 -32.11 -35.91
C LEU A 401 6.36 -33.65 -35.99
N VAL A 402 5.51 -34.27 -35.16
CA VAL A 402 5.32 -35.73 -35.07
C VAL A 402 3.98 -36.18 -35.71
N ILE A 403 3.32 -35.31 -36.47
CA ILE A 403 2.14 -35.66 -37.30
C ILE A 403 2.54 -35.77 -38.76
#